data_AF-A0A8T0F7U9-F1
#
_entry.id   AF-A0A8T0F7U9-F1
#
_cell.length_a   1.000
_cell.length_b   1.000
_cell.length_c   1.000
_cell.angle_alpha   90.00
_cell.angle_beta   90.00
_cell.angle_gamma   90.00
#
_symmetry.space_group_name_H-M   'P 1'
#
loop_
_entity.id
_entity.type
_entity.pdbx_description
1 polymer ?
#
loop_
_entity_poly.entity_id
_entity_poly.type
_entity_poly.pdbx_seq_one_letter_code
_entity_poly.pdbx_strand_id
1 'polypeptide(L)'
;MAAYFPEKPSVDEQKDMKSFIGLFSKFYPCKECAEDFREDISKNPPATSSRNELSQWLCNMHNNVNKKLGKPLFDCSTVDERWLHGWKDGSCN
;
A
#
# COMPACT_ATOMS: atom_id res chain seq x y z
N MET A 1 3.11 -0.87 7.84
CA MET A 1 4.45 -0.72 7.21
C MET A 1 4.53 0.58 6.42
N ALA A 2 3.72 0.80 5.37
CA ALA A 2 3.78 2.05 4.56
C ALA A 2 3.67 3.34 5.40
N ALA A 3 2.75 3.36 6.38
CA ALA A 3 2.55 4.46 7.33
C ALA A 3 3.79 4.87 8.16
N TYR A 4 4.79 4.00 8.26
CA TYR A 4 6.04 4.25 9.00
C TYR A 4 7.27 4.26 8.08
N PHE A 5 7.08 4.21 6.77
CA PHE A 5 8.16 4.39 5.81
C PHE A 5 8.74 5.82 5.93
N PRO A 6 10.03 6.07 5.63
CA PRO A 6 10.60 7.40 5.77
C PRO A 6 9.96 8.42 4.83
N GLU A 7 9.82 9.66 5.30
CA GLU A 7 9.43 10.78 4.43
C GLU A 7 10.47 11.09 3.34
N LYS A 8 11.75 10.88 3.68
CA LYS A 8 12.89 11.06 2.78
C LYS A 8 13.74 9.78 2.77
N PRO A 9 13.29 8.72 2.08
CA PRO A 9 13.99 7.45 2.05
C PRO A 9 15.27 7.54 1.22
N SER A 10 16.32 6.87 1.70
CA SER A 10 17.55 6.61 0.94
C SER A 10 17.27 5.75 -0.29
N VAL A 11 18.17 5.78 -1.28
CA VAL A 11 18.04 4.97 -2.50
C VAL A 11 17.88 3.48 -2.20
N ASP A 12 18.58 2.99 -1.17
CA ASP A 12 18.49 1.59 -0.74
C ASP A 12 17.13 1.27 -0.11
N GLU A 13 16.59 2.13 0.77
CA GLU A 13 15.24 1.93 1.34
C GLU A 13 14.15 1.90 0.27
N GLN A 14 14.27 2.74 -0.76
CA GLN A 14 13.34 2.72 -1.90
C GLN A 14 13.42 1.40 -2.66
N LYS A 15 14.64 0.93 -2.94
CA LYS A 15 14.89 -0.34 -3.64
C LYS A 15 14.42 -1.54 -2.82
N ASP A 16 14.68 -1.54 -1.53
CA ASP A 16 14.29 -2.60 -0.61
C ASP A 16 12.77 -2.69 -0.49
N MET A 17 12.08 -1.55 -0.42
CA MET A 17 10.61 -1.53 -0.40
C MET A 17 10.00 -2.09 -1.70
N LYS A 18 10.54 -1.70 -2.87
CA LYS A 18 10.12 -2.29 -4.15
C LYS A 18 10.37 -3.80 -4.19
N SER A 19 11.53 -4.24 -3.71
CA SER A 19 11.91 -5.65 -3.66
C SER A 19 11.01 -6.44 -2.70
N PHE A 20 10.71 -5.88 -1.53
CA PHE A 20 9.80 -6.47 -0.55
C PHE A 20 8.41 -6.70 -1.15
N ILE A 21 7.81 -5.68 -1.80
CA ILE A 21 6.49 -5.83 -2.43
C ILE A 21 6.52 -6.85 -3.57
N GLY A 22 7.59 -6.83 -4.37
CA GLY A 22 7.80 -7.83 -5.41
C GLY A 22 7.90 -9.26 -4.86
N LEU A 23 8.64 -9.47 -3.76
CA LEU A 23 8.73 -10.77 -3.09
C LEU A 23 7.40 -11.18 -2.46
N PHE A 24 6.71 -10.26 -1.79
CA PHE A 24 5.38 -10.50 -1.23
C PHE A 24 4.41 -11.02 -2.29
N SER A 25 4.41 -10.42 -3.50
CA SER A 25 3.57 -10.88 -4.61
C SER A 25 3.87 -12.31 -5.10
N LYS A 26 5.07 -12.85 -4.85
CA LYS A 26 5.46 -14.22 -5.20
C LYS A 26 5.04 -15.23 -4.13
N PHE A 27 5.06 -14.81 -2.88
CA PHE A 27 4.83 -15.69 -1.72
C PHE A 27 3.44 -15.55 -1.10
N TYR A 28 2.60 -14.66 -1.61
CA TYR A 28 1.22 -14.55 -1.15
C TYR A 28 0.47 -15.87 -1.44
N PRO A 29 -0.07 -16.55 -0.41
CA PRO A 29 -0.47 -17.96 -0.51
C PRO A 29 -1.74 -18.20 -1.32
N CYS A 30 -2.54 -17.17 -1.58
CA CYS A 30 -3.69 -17.24 -2.48
C CYS A 30 -3.22 -17.10 -3.93
N LYS A 31 -3.24 -18.18 -4.72
CA LYS A 31 -2.72 -18.20 -6.10
C LYS A 31 -3.36 -17.13 -6.99
N GLU A 32 -4.68 -17.12 -7.11
CA GLU A 32 -5.41 -16.16 -7.93
C GLU A 32 -5.21 -14.70 -7.46
N CYS A 33 -5.19 -14.47 -6.14
CA CYS A 33 -4.91 -13.15 -5.58
C CYS A 33 -3.47 -12.69 -5.90
N ALA A 34 -2.50 -13.60 -5.83
CA ALA A 34 -1.10 -13.31 -6.09
C ALA A 34 -0.82 -13.07 -7.58
N GLU A 35 -1.48 -13.83 -8.47
CA GLU A 35 -1.44 -13.61 -9.92
C GLU A 35 -1.98 -12.23 -10.28
N ASP A 36 -3.17 -11.88 -9.77
CA ASP A 36 -3.78 -10.57 -9.96
C ASP A 36 -2.90 -9.43 -9.42
N PHE A 37 -2.38 -9.59 -8.20
CA PHE A 37 -1.51 -8.58 -7.61
C PHE A 37 -0.22 -8.39 -8.40
N ARG A 38 0.36 -9.47 -8.96
CA ARG A 38 1.53 -9.36 -9.84
C ARG A 38 1.22 -8.61 -11.13
N GLU A 39 0.06 -8.82 -11.71
CA GLU A 39 -0.40 -8.06 -12.88
C GLU A 39 -0.54 -6.57 -12.54
N ASP A 40 -1.19 -6.24 -11.43
CA ASP A 40 -1.39 -4.84 -11.04
C ASP A 40 -0.07 -4.11 -10.75
N ILE A 41 0.86 -4.71 -9.99
CA ILE A 41 2.15 -4.06 -9.69
C ILE A 41 3.07 -3.98 -10.92
N SER A 42 2.82 -4.77 -11.97
CA SER A 42 3.52 -4.64 -13.25
C SER A 42 3.07 -3.39 -14.04
N LYS A 43 1.78 -3.05 -13.93
CA LYS A 43 1.19 -1.87 -14.59
C LYS A 43 1.39 -0.60 -13.77
N ASN A 44 1.34 -0.71 -12.45
CA ASN A 44 1.49 0.39 -11.50
C ASN A 44 2.49 0.01 -10.40
N PRO A 45 3.81 0.13 -10.67
CA PRO A 45 4.84 -0.27 -9.71
C PRO A 45 4.78 0.54 -8.41
N PRO A 46 5.30 0.00 -7.28
CA PRO A 46 5.31 0.70 -6.01
C PRO A 46 5.99 2.08 -6.08
N ALA A 47 5.25 3.12 -5.67
CA ALA A 47 5.76 4.47 -5.52
C ALA A 47 6.45 4.60 -4.16
N THR A 48 7.78 4.55 -4.14
CA THR A 48 8.56 4.49 -2.90
C THR A 48 9.37 5.76 -2.65
N SER A 49 9.08 6.89 -3.31
CA SER A 49 9.93 8.09 -3.16
C SER A 49 9.73 8.81 -1.81
N SER A 50 8.62 8.55 -1.12
CA SER A 50 8.30 9.07 0.21
C SER A 50 7.25 8.18 0.90
N ARG A 51 7.07 8.39 2.20
CA ARG A 51 5.98 7.80 3.01
C ARG A 51 4.61 8.06 2.41
N ASN A 52 4.35 9.32 2.03
CA ASN A 52 3.07 9.73 1.47
C ASN A 52 2.79 9.01 0.15
N GLU A 53 3.76 8.99 -0.78
CA GLU A 53 3.57 8.31 -2.06
C GLU A 53 3.33 6.81 -1.88
N LEU A 54 4.08 6.15 -0.99
CA LEU A 54 3.91 4.72 -0.73
C LEU A 54 2.55 4.41 -0.09
N SER A 55 2.11 5.23 0.87
CA SER A 55 0.83 5.05 1.56
C SER A 55 -0.35 5.27 0.62
N GLN A 56 -0.28 6.30 -0.24
CA GLN A 56 -1.29 6.57 -1.26
C GLN A 56 -1.32 5.48 -2.33
N TRP A 57 -0.15 5.04 -2.83
CA TRP A 57 -0.05 3.94 -3.78
C TRP A 57 -0.70 2.67 -3.20
N LEU A 58 -0.36 2.30 -1.97
CA LEU A 58 -0.87 1.09 -1.33
C LEU A 58 -2.38 1.19 -1.06
N CYS A 59 -2.88 2.36 -0.69
CA CYS A 59 -4.32 2.59 -0.53
C CYS A 59 -5.07 2.39 -1.86
N ASN A 60 -4.56 2.96 -2.95
CA ASN A 60 -5.15 2.81 -4.27
C ASN A 60 -5.10 1.35 -4.76
N MET A 61 -4.01 0.64 -4.51
CA MET A 61 -3.90 -0.79 -4.80
C MET A 61 -4.94 -1.61 -4.01
N HIS A 62 -5.14 -1.31 -2.73
CA HIS A 62 -6.22 -1.93 -1.95
C HIS A 62 -7.60 -1.61 -2.53
N ASN A 63 -7.81 -0.39 -3.00
CA ASN A 63 -9.07 0.01 -3.61
C ASN A 63 -9.34 -0.64 -4.97
N ASN A 64 -8.31 -0.98 -5.74
CA ASN A 64 -8.48 -1.79 -6.96
C ASN A 64 -9.08 -3.16 -6.62
N VAL A 65 -8.56 -3.80 -5.56
CA VAL A 65 -9.11 -5.06 -5.05
C VAL A 65 -10.54 -4.87 -4.54
N ASN A 66 -10.81 -3.81 -3.77
CA ASN A 66 -12.16 -3.49 -3.30
C ASN A 66 -13.15 -3.38 -4.48
N LYS A 67 -12.79 -2.59 -5.50
CA LYS A 67 -13.60 -2.40 -6.71
C LYS A 67 -13.86 -3.73 -7.42
N LYS A 68 -12.83 -4.56 -7.60
CA LYS A 68 -12.93 -5.88 -8.24
C LYS A 68 -13.90 -6.81 -7.49
N LEU A 69 -13.92 -6.72 -6.16
CA LEU A 69 -14.77 -7.55 -5.30
C LEU A 69 -16.13 -6.91 -4.96
N GLY A 70 -16.48 -5.77 -5.58
CA GLY A 70 -17.74 -5.06 -5.32
C GLY A 70 -17.84 -4.46 -3.91
N LYS A 71 -16.71 -4.15 -3.28
CA LYS A 71 -16.63 -3.51 -1.96
C LYS A 71 -16.60 -1.98 -2.10
N PRO A 72 -17.07 -1.23 -1.08
CA PRO A 72 -16.89 0.22 -1.03
C PRO A 72 -15.42 0.63 -1.13
N LEU A 73 -15.17 1.78 -1.75
CA LEU A 73 -13.84 2.36 -1.79
C LEU A 73 -13.51 2.99 -0.43
N PHE A 74 -12.27 2.80 0.01
CA PHE A 74 -11.73 3.50 1.16
C PHE A 74 -11.27 4.91 0.76
N ASP A 75 -11.53 5.91 1.59
CA ASP A 75 -11.05 7.27 1.35
C ASP A 75 -9.56 7.38 1.70
N CYS A 76 -8.71 7.39 0.67
CA CYS A 76 -7.26 7.47 0.83
C CYS A 76 -6.76 8.78 1.46
N SER A 77 -7.59 9.82 1.56
CA SER A 77 -7.24 11.03 2.33
C SER A 77 -7.13 10.76 3.83
N THR A 78 -7.72 9.66 4.31
CA THR A 78 -7.74 9.26 5.72
C THR A 78 -6.73 8.16 6.07
N VAL A 79 -5.80 7.83 5.15
CA VAL A 79 -4.86 6.70 5.32
C VAL A 79 -3.99 6.85 6.57
N ASP A 80 -3.55 8.06 6.90
CA ASP A 80 -2.72 8.33 8.08
C ASP A 80 -3.53 8.27 9.38
N GLU A 81 -4.78 8.74 9.38
CA GLU A 81 -5.68 8.57 10.54
C GLU A 81 -5.89 7.09 10.81
N ARG A 82 -6.18 6.31 9.76
CA ARG A 82 -6.50 4.90 9.88
C ARG A 82 -5.30 4.05 10.30
N TRP A 83 -4.10 4.34 9.81
CA TRP A 83 -2.95 3.43 9.92
C TRP A 83 -1.74 3.98 10.69
N LEU A 84 -1.78 5.24 11.14
CA LEU A 84 -0.69 5.87 11.87
C LEU A 84 -1.14 6.59 13.15
N HIS A 85 -2.06 7.54 13.03
CA HIS A 85 -2.34 8.51 14.08
C HIS A 85 -3.55 8.17 14.95
N GLY A 86 -4.46 7.33 14.47
CA GLY A 86 -5.82 7.24 15.01
C GLY A 86 -6.71 8.34 14.44
N TRP A 87 -8.03 8.18 14.60
CA TRP A 87 -9.01 9.14 14.10
C TRP A 87 -8.94 10.47 14.85
N LYS A 88 -9.13 11.59 14.12
CA LYS A 88 -9.10 12.95 14.69
C LYS A 88 -10.17 13.20 15.76
N ASP A 89 -11.24 12.42 15.78
CA ASP A 89 -12.30 12.51 16.79
C ASP A 89 -11.90 11.88 18.15
N GLY A 90 -10.72 11.25 18.22
CA GLY A 90 -10.20 10.65 19.43
C GLY A 90 -10.81 9.29 19.78
N SER A 91 -11.58 8.67 18.88
CA SER A 91 -12.18 7.34 19.09
C SER A 91 -11.17 6.19 19.23
N CYS A 92 -9.88 6.44 18.96
CA CYS A 92 -8.79 5.49 19.13
C CYS A 92 -7.92 5.75 20.37
N ASN A 93 -8.30 6.72 21.22
CA ASN A 93 -7.59 7.01 22.47
C ASN A 93 -8.00 6.07 23.61
#